data_AF-A0AB36FET7-F1
#
_entry.id   AF-A0AB36FET7-F1
#
_cell.length_a   1.000
_cell.length_b   1.000
_cell.length_c   1.000
_cell.angle_alpha   90.00
_cell.angle_beta   90.00
_cell.angle_gamma   90.00
#
_symmetry.space_group_name_H-M   'P 1'
#
loop_
_entity.id
_entity.type
_entity.pdbx_description
1 polymer ?
#
loop_
_entity_poly.entity_id
_entity_poly.type
_entity_poly.pdbx_seq_one_letter_code
_entity_poly.pdbx_strand_id
1 'polypeptide(L)' 'MMLSRKKKAPNPCRTAAKYLFARAFFKNVRPGIQIGVIAGREQVKNYMSGAWWNNDPVTTARNIHINWGGIHYDG' A
#
# COMPACT_ATOMS: atom_id res chain seq x y z
N MET A 1 10.56 21.36 -24.19
CA MET A 1 10.43 19.88 -24.20
C MET A 1 10.63 19.34 -22.80
N MET A 2 9.58 18.89 -22.11
CA MET A 2 9.72 18.14 -20.87
C MET A 2 10.24 16.74 -21.21
N LEU A 3 11.53 16.50 -20.96
CA LEU A 3 12.12 15.17 -20.98
C LEU A 3 11.50 14.37 -19.84
N SER A 4 10.40 13.67 -20.15
CA SER A 4 9.79 12.69 -19.27
C SER A 4 10.76 11.52 -19.13
N ARG A 5 11.73 11.66 -18.22
CA ARG A 5 12.67 10.59 -17.87
C ARG A 5 11.82 9.46 -17.32
N LYS A 6 11.59 8.42 -18.14
CA LYS A 6 11.11 7.13 -17.64
C LYS A 6 12.18 6.62 -16.66
N LYS A 7 12.00 6.92 -15.37
CA LYS A 7 12.82 6.34 -14.31
C LYS A 7 12.65 4.83 -14.44
N LYS A 8 13.74 4.11 -14.70
CA LYS A 8 13.76 2.65 -14.57
C LYS A 8 13.14 2.33 -13.21
N ALA A 9 12.12 1.48 -13.19
CA ALA A 9 11.57 0.98 -11.95
C ALA A 9 12.73 0.38 -11.14
N PRO A 10 12.93 0.80 -9.88
CA PRO A 10 13.94 0.19 -9.03
C PRO A 10 13.73 -1.32 -9.01
N ASN A 11 14.83 -2.10 -8.96
CA ASN A 11 14.72 -3.54 -8.75
C ASN A 11 13.84 -3.81 -7.51
N PRO A 12 12.89 -4.75 -7.58
CA PRO A 12 11.95 -5.01 -6.51
C PRO A 12 12.73 -5.42 -5.25
N CYS A 13 12.74 -4.51 -4.28
CA CYS A 13 13.43 -4.66 -3.01
C CYS A 13 12.39 -4.95 -1.93
N ARG A 14 12.51 -6.10 -1.26
CA ARG A 14 11.52 -6.54 -0.26
C ARG A 14 11.37 -5.55 0.89
N THR A 15 12.49 -4.97 1.33
CA THR A 15 12.51 -3.92 2.37
C THR A 15 11.81 -2.65 1.87
N ALA A 16 12.10 -2.18 0.66
CA ALA A 16 11.46 -1.00 0.08
C ALA A 16 9.95 -1.21 -0.09
N ALA A 17 9.53 -2.37 -0.60
CA ALA A 17 8.12 -2.73 -0.74
C ALA A 17 7.40 -2.72 0.62
N LYS A 18 8.06 -3.19 1.70
CA LYS A 18 7.54 -3.13 3.08
C LYS A 18 7.30 -1.71 3.55
N TYR A 19 8.30 -0.84 3.38
CA TYR A 19 8.18 0.56 3.78
C TYR A 19 7.13 1.29 2.94
N LEU A 20 7.09 1.06 1.63
CA LEU A 20 6.09 1.66 0.74
C LEU A 20 4.67 1.19 1.08
N PHE A 21 4.48 -0.10 1.34
CA PHE A 21 3.20 -0.65 1.76
C PHE A 21 2.79 -0.05 3.11
N ALA A 22 3.63 -0.11 4.14
CA ALA A 22 3.31 0.44 5.45
C ALA A 22 3.01 1.95 5.36
N ARG A 23 3.80 2.70 4.60
CA ARG A 23 3.56 4.13 4.39
C ARG A 23 2.22 4.38 3.70
N ALA A 24 1.91 3.65 2.62
CA ALA A 24 0.62 3.79 1.95
C ALA A 24 -0.55 3.36 2.86
N PHE A 25 -0.35 2.30 3.61
CA PHE A 25 -1.35 1.69 4.48
C PHE A 25 -1.67 2.55 5.70
N PHE A 26 -0.70 3.21 6.33
CA PHE A 26 -0.94 4.05 7.50
C PHE A 26 -1.12 5.54 7.18
N LYS A 27 -0.42 6.05 6.15
CA LYS A 27 -0.42 7.50 5.84
C LYS A 27 -1.50 7.90 4.85
N ASN A 28 -1.88 7.01 3.91
CA ASN A 28 -2.92 7.30 2.92
C ASN A 28 -4.29 6.75 3.34
N VAL A 29 -4.47 6.52 4.63
CA VAL A 29 -5.77 6.18 5.22
C VAL A 29 -6.70 7.38 5.08
N ARG A 30 -7.96 7.12 4.72
CA ARG A 30 -8.97 8.16 4.62
C ARG A 30 -9.15 8.85 5.99
N PRO A 31 -9.27 10.19 6.04
CA PRO A 31 -9.60 10.88 7.29
C PRO A 31 -10.86 10.26 7.92
N GLY A 32 -10.78 9.88 9.20
CA GLY A 32 -11.87 9.23 9.93
C GLY A 32 -11.72 7.71 10.14
N ILE A 33 -10.80 7.04 9.44
CA ILE A 33 -10.49 5.63 9.71
C ILE A 33 -9.32 5.55 10.70
N GLN A 34 -9.59 5.01 11.90
CA GLN A 34 -8.54 4.71 12.87
C GLN A 34 -8.04 3.28 12.65
N ILE A 35 -6.86 3.13 12.05
CA ILE A 35 -6.19 1.82 11.96
C ILE A 35 -5.47 1.55 13.27
N GLY A 36 -5.92 0.53 14.00
CA GLY A 36 -5.20 0.03 15.16
C GLY A 36 -3.81 -0.50 14.78
N VAL A 37 -2.81 -0.18 15.60
CA VAL A 37 -1.40 -0.56 15.34
C VAL A 37 -1.22 -2.08 15.17
N ILE A 38 -1.98 -2.88 15.91
CA ILE A 38 -1.94 -4.36 15.85
C ILE A 38 -2.48 -4.86 14.49
N ALA A 39 -3.69 -4.44 14.13
CA ALA A 39 -4.32 -4.81 12.86
C ALA A 39 -3.47 -4.39 11.66
N GLY A 40 -2.87 -3.18 11.70
CA GLY A 40 -1.98 -2.73 10.63
C GLY A 40 -0.68 -3.53 10.55
N ARG A 41 -0.10 -3.95 11.69
CA ARG A 41 1.08 -4.84 11.70
C ARG A 41 0.78 -6.21 11.09
N GLU A 42 -0.41 -6.76 11.31
CA GLU A 42 -0.85 -8.00 10.68
C GLU A 42 -0.96 -7.85 9.16
N GLN A 43 -1.55 -6.75 8.66
CA GLN A 43 -1.62 -6.50 7.22
C GLN A 43 -0.24 -6.34 6.57
N VAL A 44 0.71 -5.69 7.26
CA VAL A 44 2.10 -5.62 6.78
C VAL A 44 2.76 -7.01 6.76
N LYS A 45 2.50 -7.87 7.75
CA LYS A 45 2.99 -9.26 7.75
C LYS A 45 2.37 -10.07 6.61
N ASN A 46 1.08 -9.94 6.36
CA ASN A 46 0.37 -10.63 5.28
C ASN A 46 0.87 -10.19 3.90
N TYR A 47 1.12 -8.90 3.70
CA TYR A 47 1.74 -8.40 2.48
C TYR A 47 3.15 -9.01 2.26
N MET A 48 3.91 -9.18 3.34
CA MET A 48 5.27 -9.73 3.31
C MET A 48 5.36 -11.26 3.23
N SER A 49 4.26 -12.00 3.47
CA SER A 49 4.25 -13.46 3.61
C SER A 49 4.45 -14.23 2.30
N GLY A 50 4.58 -13.53 1.18
CA GLY A 50 4.92 -14.15 -0.11
C GLY A 50 3.80 -14.08 -1.14
N ALA A 51 2.54 -13.98 -0.71
CA ALA A 51 1.41 -13.93 -1.63
C ALA A 51 1.36 -12.61 -2.42
N TRP A 52 1.71 -11.48 -1.79
CA TRP A 52 1.41 -10.14 -2.33
C TRP A 52 2.64 -9.26 -2.58
N TRP A 53 3.85 -9.69 -2.22
CA TRP A 53 5.05 -8.86 -2.37
C TRP A 53 5.41 -8.52 -3.82
N ASN A 54 4.96 -9.33 -4.78
CA ASN A 54 5.09 -9.09 -6.22
C ASN A 54 4.12 -8.03 -6.74
N ASN A 55 3.09 -7.69 -5.96
CA ASN A 55 2.10 -6.68 -6.35
C ASN A 55 2.61 -5.29 -5.97
N ASP A 56 2.08 -4.26 -6.64
CA ASP A 56 2.39 -2.89 -6.27
C ASP A 56 1.93 -2.62 -4.81
N PRO A 57 2.83 -2.18 -3.92
CA PRO A 57 2.53 -2.00 -2.50
C PRO A 57 1.44 -0.96 -2.25
N VAL A 58 1.37 0.08 -3.09
CA VAL A 58 0.40 1.17 -2.94
C VAL A 58 -0.99 0.71 -3.36
N THR A 59 -1.08 0.02 -4.49
CA THR A 59 -2.31 -0.57 -5.02
C THR A 59 -2.87 -1.61 -4.07
N THR A 60 -1.99 -2.45 -3.49
CA THR A 60 -2.39 -3.45 -2.52
C THR A 60 -2.97 -2.82 -1.25
N ALA A 61 -2.31 -1.80 -0.69
CA ALA A 61 -2.84 -1.06 0.46
C ALA A 61 -4.21 -0.43 0.15
N ARG A 62 -4.36 0.15 -1.05
CA ARG A 62 -5.63 0.74 -1.52
C ARG A 62 -6.76 -0.29 -1.60
N ASN A 63 -6.49 -1.46 -2.17
CA ASN A 63 -7.48 -2.53 -2.30
C ASN A 63 -7.95 -3.04 -0.93
N ILE A 64 -7.05 -3.15 0.05
CA ILE A 64 -7.42 -3.50 1.43
C ILE A 64 -8.35 -2.43 2.01
N HIS A 65 -8.03 -1.14 1.83
CA HIS A 65 -8.90 -0.05 2.31
C HIS A 65 -10.29 -0.04 1.64
N ILE A 66 -10.39 -0.37 0.34
CA ILE A 66 -11.68 -0.54 -0.35
C ILE A 66 -12.45 -1.69 0.28
N ASN A 67 -11.82 -2.85 0.46
CA ASN A 67 -12.47 -4.06 0.96
C ASN A 67 -12.93 -3.93 2.43
N TRP A 68 -12.32 -3.02 3.19
CA TRP A 68 -12.74 -2.68 4.56
C TRP A 68 -13.92 -1.69 4.61
N GLY A 69 -14.50 -1.31 3.47
CA GLY A 69 -15.62 -0.36 3.40
C GLY A 69 -15.19 1.10 3.58
N GLY A 70 -13.88 1.40 3.49
CA GLY A 70 -13.36 2.76 3.67
C GLY A 70 -13.57 3.70 2.49
N ILE A 71 -13.96 3.19 1.32
CA ILE A 71 -14.22 3.96 0.10
C ILE A 71 -15.62 3.65 -0.41
N HIS A 72 -16.59 4.50 -0.09
CA HIS A 72 -17.78 4.69 -0.92
C HIS A 72 -17.33 5.40 -2.21
N TYR A 73 -17.57 4.76 -3.35
CA TYR A 73 -17.63 5.46 -4.63
C TYR A 73 -19.02 6.11 -4.70
N ASP A 74 -19.10 7.38 -4.32
CA ASP A 74 -20.16 8.23 -4.86
C ASP A 74 -19.74 8.55 -6.30
N GLY A 75 -20.56 8.10 -7.25
CA GLY A 75 -20.28 8.12 -8.69
C GLY A 75 -19.98 9.49 -9.28
#